data_AF-A0A1F6NJ93-F1
#
_entry.id   AF-A0A1F6NJ93-F1
#
_cell.length_a   1.000
_cell.length_b   1.000
_cell.length_c   1.000
_cell.angle_alpha   90.00
_cell.angle_beta   90.00
_cell.angle_gamma   90.00
#
_symmetry.space_group_name_H-M   'P 1'
#
loop_
_entity.id
_entity.type
_entity.pdbx_description
1 polymer ?
#
loop_
_entity_poly.entity_id
_entity_poly.type
_entity_poly.pdbx_seq_one_letter_code
_entity_poly.pdbx_strand_id
1 'polypeptide(L)'
;MKNNLISKIIAVVVALAGITVMIGWIFDITVLKSILPQFVTMKFNTAFCFFLSGMSLYFITDIDHSKHGLADIILVFINFLIILIMFSLLISIFVGIRTGMEDLFVKEALGAVYTFVPGRPALFTIISFILVAGAGLMILFKGKISFKIARIFGLAVAGFGGLAVIGYIVNIPQFYGHFNNYSTAMALHTAILFALLGIGFFIIKSKNFYDTVE
;
A
#
# COMPACT_ATOMS: atom_id res chain seq x y z
N MET A 1 6.94 18.72 -14.61
CA MET A 1 6.04 19.36 -13.63
C MET A 1 4.67 18.66 -13.50
N LYS A 2 3.90 18.47 -14.59
CA LYS A 2 2.54 17.86 -14.54
C LYS A 2 2.48 16.47 -13.88
N ASN A 3 3.41 15.56 -14.21
CA ASN A 3 3.40 14.20 -13.64
C ASN A 3 3.64 14.18 -12.12
N ASN A 4 4.56 15.00 -11.62
CA ASN A 4 4.82 15.05 -10.17
C ASN A 4 3.63 15.65 -9.41
N LEU A 5 2.90 16.59 -10.01
CA LEU A 5 1.64 17.09 -9.43
C LEU A 5 0.59 15.97 -9.33
N ILE A 6 0.44 15.14 -10.37
CA ILE A 6 -0.47 13.99 -10.34
C ILE A 6 -0.06 12.99 -9.25
N SER A 7 1.23 12.63 -9.16
CA SER A 7 1.74 11.75 -8.09
C SER A 7 1.48 12.32 -6.70
N LYS A 8 1.59 13.65 -6.50
CA LYS A 8 1.25 14.30 -5.23
C LYS A 8 -0.23 14.21 -4.90
N ILE A 9 -1.11 14.45 -5.86
CA ILE A 9 -2.56 14.33 -5.66
C ILE A 9 -2.89 12.89 -5.27
N ILE A 10 -2.35 11.90 -5.98
CA ILE A 10 -2.47 10.48 -5.65
C ILE A 10 -2.00 10.21 -4.22
N ALA A 11 -0.81 10.71 -3.86
CA ALA A 11 -0.23 10.53 -2.54
C ALA A 11 -1.16 11.05 -1.42
N VAL A 12 -1.71 12.26 -1.59
CA VAL A 12 -2.64 12.87 -0.64
C VAL A 12 -3.95 12.08 -0.55
N VAL A 13 -4.54 11.69 -1.69
CA VAL A 13 -5.77 10.89 -1.72
C VAL A 13 -5.59 9.56 -0.99
N VAL A 14 -4.48 8.87 -1.24
CA VAL A 14 -4.16 7.60 -0.59
C VAL A 14 -3.95 7.78 0.91
N ALA A 15 -3.24 8.84 1.32
CA ALA A 15 -3.00 9.13 2.73
C ALA A 15 -4.32 9.40 3.47
N LEU A 16 -5.18 10.24 2.89
CA LEU A 16 -6.49 10.57 3.45
C LEU A 16 -7.41 9.35 3.52
N ALA A 17 -7.42 8.49 2.51
CA ALA A 17 -8.20 7.26 2.54
C ALA A 17 -7.76 6.34 3.70
N GLY A 18 -6.45 6.22 3.94
CA GLY A 18 -5.91 5.52 5.12
C GLY A 18 -6.41 6.12 6.44
N ILE A 19 -6.38 7.45 6.58
CA ILE A 19 -6.88 8.14 7.77
C ILE A 19 -8.38 7.88 7.98
N THR A 20 -9.19 8.01 6.94
CA THR A 20 -10.64 7.77 6.98
C THR A 20 -10.96 6.37 7.50
N VAL A 21 -10.25 5.36 7.02
CA VAL A 21 -10.46 3.97 7.44
C VAL A 21 -9.98 3.75 8.88
N MET A 22 -8.86 4.35 9.30
CA MET A 22 -8.41 4.30 10.70
C MET A 22 -9.45 4.91 11.66
N ILE A 23 -10.04 6.06 11.29
CA ILE A 23 -11.17 6.67 12.01
C ILE A 23 -12.34 5.69 12.07
N GLY A 24 -12.66 5.04 10.94
CA GLY A 24 -13.68 3.99 10.88
C GLY A 24 -13.47 2.87 11.90
N TRP A 25 -12.23 2.43 12.09
CA TRP A 25 -11.89 1.45 13.12
C TRP A 25 -12.01 1.97 14.54
N ILE A 26 -11.53 3.17 14.82
CA ILE A 26 -11.53 3.76 16.18
C ILE A 26 -12.97 4.02 16.67
N PHE A 27 -13.85 4.52 15.79
CA PHE A 27 -15.24 4.84 16.13
C PHE A 27 -16.24 3.73 15.77
N ASP A 28 -15.74 2.58 15.33
CA ASP A 28 -16.54 1.43 14.88
C ASP A 28 -17.59 1.75 13.78
N ILE A 29 -17.23 2.61 12.83
CA ILE A 29 -18.10 3.02 11.71
C ILE A 29 -17.86 2.11 10.50
N THR A 30 -18.72 1.12 10.28
CA THR A 30 -18.58 0.10 9.21
C THR A 30 -18.47 0.68 7.80
N VAL A 31 -19.18 1.77 7.50
CA VAL A 31 -19.17 2.44 6.18
C VAL A 31 -17.80 3.05 5.86
N LEU A 32 -16.99 3.36 6.86
CA LEU A 32 -15.64 3.85 6.66
C LEU A 32 -14.62 2.70 6.51
N LYS A 33 -14.95 1.49 6.99
CA LYS A 33 -14.10 0.29 6.87
C LYS A 33 -14.31 -0.46 5.56
N SER A 34 -15.46 -0.28 4.91
CA SER A 34 -15.90 -1.01 3.72
C SER A 34 -16.77 -0.12 2.84
N ILE A 35 -16.61 -0.19 1.51
CA ILE A 35 -17.44 0.58 0.57
C ILE A 35 -18.91 0.12 0.67
N LEU A 36 -19.12 -1.19 0.85
CA LEU A 36 -20.43 -1.80 0.99
C LEU A 36 -20.41 -2.76 2.19
N PRO A 37 -21.49 -2.86 2.99
CA PRO A 37 -21.53 -3.74 4.17
C PRO A 37 -21.24 -5.22 3.87
N GLN A 38 -21.58 -5.68 2.67
CA GLN A 38 -21.32 -7.04 2.20
C GLN A 38 -19.90 -7.25 1.65
N PHE A 39 -19.08 -6.21 1.55
CA PHE A 39 -17.71 -6.29 1.05
C PHE A 39 -16.71 -6.40 2.18
N VAL A 40 -15.51 -6.84 1.82
CA VAL A 40 -14.42 -7.04 2.75
C VAL A 40 -13.99 -5.71 3.36
N THR A 41 -13.84 -5.69 4.67
CA THR A 41 -13.30 -4.55 5.40
C THR A 41 -11.80 -4.45 5.20
N MET A 42 -11.31 -3.23 5.03
CA MET A 42 -9.87 -2.98 5.08
C MET A 42 -9.38 -3.04 6.51
N LYS A 43 -8.33 -3.82 6.76
CA LYS A 43 -7.75 -4.00 8.10
C LYS A 43 -7.05 -2.72 8.57
N PHE A 44 -6.97 -2.51 9.87
CA PHE A 44 -6.30 -1.33 10.45
C PHE A 44 -4.86 -1.19 9.98
N ASN A 45 -4.08 -2.28 10.06
CA ASN A 45 -2.68 -2.31 9.60
C ASN A 45 -2.55 -1.90 8.13
N THR A 46 -3.51 -2.30 7.30
CA THR A 46 -3.55 -1.90 5.89
C THR A 46 -3.79 -0.40 5.77
N ALA A 47 -4.76 0.15 6.51
CA ALA A 47 -5.06 1.58 6.49
C ALA A 47 -3.86 2.43 6.94
N PHE A 48 -3.19 2.02 8.02
CA PHE A 48 -1.98 2.64 8.51
C PHE A 48 -0.84 2.60 7.46
N CYS A 49 -0.61 1.46 6.82
CA CYS A 49 0.41 1.35 5.77
C CYS A 49 0.07 2.14 4.50
N PHE A 50 -1.20 2.34 4.14
CA PHE A 50 -1.57 3.28 3.07
C PHE A 50 -1.31 4.72 3.45
N PHE A 51 -1.62 5.12 4.69
CA PHE A 51 -1.26 6.45 5.19
C PHE A 51 0.24 6.70 5.06
N LEU A 52 1.07 5.77 5.54
CA LEU A 52 2.52 5.82 5.41
C LEU A 52 3.00 5.80 3.95
N SER A 53 2.39 4.99 3.09
CA SER A 53 2.74 4.92 1.67
C SER A 53 2.42 6.21 0.92
N GLY A 54 1.30 6.86 1.25
CA GLY A 54 0.94 8.17 0.73
C GLY A 54 1.96 9.24 1.16
N MET A 55 2.35 9.27 2.44
CA MET A 55 3.42 10.15 2.90
C MET A 55 4.74 9.87 2.17
N SER A 56 5.11 8.59 2.00
CA SER A 56 6.30 8.17 1.27
C SER A 56 6.29 8.72 -0.16
N LEU A 57 5.23 8.47 -0.92
CA LEU A 57 5.12 8.97 -2.29
C LEU A 57 5.16 10.50 -2.36
N TYR A 58 4.52 11.21 -1.42
CA TYR A 58 4.54 12.67 -1.36
C TYR A 58 5.96 13.21 -1.20
N PHE A 59 6.72 12.73 -0.20
CA PHE A 59 8.10 13.17 0.03
C PHE A 59 9.03 12.82 -1.13
N ILE A 60 8.86 11.65 -1.76
CA ILE A 60 9.67 11.26 -2.92
C ILE A 60 9.47 12.23 -4.09
N THR A 61 8.25 12.73 -4.30
CA THR A 61 8.01 13.68 -5.41
C THR A 61 8.68 15.04 -5.22
N ASP A 62 9.04 15.40 -3.98
CA ASP A 62 9.72 16.64 -3.61
C ASP A 62 11.21 16.47 -3.30
N ILE A 63 11.74 15.25 -3.40
CA ILE A 63 13.16 15.00 -3.19
C ILE A 63 13.99 15.84 -4.16
N ASP A 64 14.92 16.61 -3.58
CA ASP A 64 16.04 17.21 -4.27
C ASP A 64 17.28 16.38 -3.99
N HIS A 65 17.68 15.56 -4.97
CA HIS A 65 18.82 14.66 -4.81
C HIS A 65 20.16 15.38 -4.62
N SER A 66 20.24 16.70 -4.78
CA SER A 66 21.44 17.49 -4.50
C SER A 66 21.68 17.72 -3.01
N LYS A 67 20.66 17.52 -2.16
CA LYS A 67 20.74 17.76 -0.71
C LYS A 67 20.32 16.52 0.05
N HIS A 68 21.22 16.02 0.91
CA HIS A 68 20.83 15.07 1.93
C HIS A 68 20.23 15.84 3.10
N GLY A 69 19.02 15.45 3.51
CA GLY A 69 18.26 16.19 4.51
C GLY A 69 17.30 15.32 5.29
N LEU A 70 16.56 15.97 6.18
CA LEU A 70 15.61 15.34 7.09
C LEU A 70 14.54 14.51 6.35
N ALA A 71 14.18 14.90 5.12
CA ALA A 71 13.25 14.15 4.26
C ALA A 71 13.76 12.73 3.89
N ASP A 72 15.06 12.55 3.66
CA ASP A 72 15.64 11.23 3.34
C ASP A 72 15.50 10.29 4.56
N ILE A 73 15.78 10.81 5.76
CA ILE A 73 15.68 10.05 7.02
C ILE A 73 14.22 9.65 7.28
N ILE A 74 13.28 10.59 7.11
CA ILE A 74 11.84 10.32 7.22
C ILE A 74 11.43 9.22 6.25
N LEU A 75 11.90 9.27 5.00
CA LEU A 75 11.57 8.27 3.99
C LEU A 75 12.12 6.89 4.32
N VAL A 76 13.37 6.80 4.78
CA VAL A 76 13.94 5.53 5.25
C VAL A 76 13.08 4.96 6.38
N PHE A 77 12.77 5.78 7.38
CA PHE A 77 11.97 5.36 8.53
C PHE A 77 10.56 4.87 8.12
N ILE A 78 9.84 5.64 7.31
CA ILE A 78 8.49 5.31 6.83
C ILE A 78 8.49 3.98 6.08
N ASN A 79 9.38 3.82 5.09
CA ASN A 79 9.40 2.62 4.26
C ASN A 79 9.90 1.40 5.05
N PHE A 80 10.87 1.58 5.95
CA PHE A 80 11.31 0.52 6.85
C PHE A 80 10.18 0.04 7.77
N LEU A 81 9.40 0.97 8.33
CA LEU A 81 8.26 0.63 9.19
C LEU A 81 7.19 -0.16 8.42
N ILE A 82 6.88 0.21 7.17
CA ILE A 82 5.97 -0.55 6.31
C ILE A 82 6.49 -1.98 6.09
N ILE A 83 7.77 -2.14 5.75
CA ILE A 83 8.39 -3.45 5.55
C ILE A 83 8.32 -4.28 6.83
N LEU A 84 8.63 -3.70 7.99
CA LEU A 84 8.61 -4.41 9.27
C LEU A 84 7.23 -4.98 9.59
N ILE A 85 6.17 -4.17 9.46
CA ILE A 85 4.78 -4.59 9.72
C ILE A 85 4.38 -5.69 8.72
N MET A 86 4.61 -5.45 7.43
CA MET A 86 4.14 -6.34 6.37
C MET A 86 4.92 -7.65 6.30
N PHE A 87 6.24 -7.61 6.54
CA PHE A 87 7.07 -8.81 6.59
C PHE A 87 6.73 -9.69 7.80
N SER A 88 6.43 -9.10 8.96
CA SER A 88 5.95 -9.85 10.11
C SER A 88 4.60 -10.53 9.82
N LEU A 89 3.68 -9.85 9.14
CA LEU A 89 2.41 -10.44 8.69
C LEU A 89 2.61 -11.50 7.59
N LEU A 90 3.65 -11.39 6.78
CA LEU A 90 4.02 -12.40 5.79
C LEU A 90 4.50 -13.69 6.48
N ILE A 91 5.36 -13.57 7.49
CA ILE A 91 5.80 -14.70 8.33
C ILE A 91 4.59 -15.37 8.99
N SER A 92 3.64 -14.57 9.50
CA SER A 92 2.40 -15.05 10.08
C SER A 92 1.57 -15.92 9.11
N ILE A 93 1.54 -15.59 7.81
CA ILE A 93 0.90 -16.43 6.78
C ILE A 93 1.64 -17.74 6.59
N PHE A 94 2.95 -17.69 6.35
CA PHE A 94 3.72 -18.89 5.94
C PHE A 94 3.99 -19.87 7.09
N VAL A 95 4.23 -19.35 8.29
CA VAL A 95 4.49 -20.17 9.49
C VAL A 95 3.18 -20.59 10.16
N GLY A 96 2.08 -19.89 9.88
CA GLY A 96 0.76 -20.19 10.46
C GLY A 96 0.60 -19.73 11.92
N ILE A 97 1.55 -18.95 12.45
CA ILE A 97 1.48 -18.36 13.81
C ILE A 97 0.91 -16.94 13.76
N ARG A 98 0.20 -16.52 14.82
CA ARG A 98 -0.14 -15.10 15.01
C ARG A 98 1.07 -14.39 15.57
N THR A 99 1.60 -13.41 14.85
CA THR A 99 2.77 -12.64 15.32
C THR A 99 2.38 -11.52 16.29
N GLY A 100 1.08 -11.26 16.44
CA GLY A 100 0.55 -10.16 17.23
C GLY A 100 0.41 -8.87 16.42
N MET A 101 1.03 -8.81 15.23
CA MET A 101 0.85 -7.69 14.31
C MET A 101 -0.58 -7.57 13.81
N GLU A 102 -1.32 -8.68 13.73
CA GLU A 102 -2.74 -8.69 13.33
C GLU A 102 -3.60 -7.79 14.21
N ASP A 103 -3.26 -7.70 15.49
CA ASP A 103 -4.04 -7.03 16.53
C ASP A 103 -3.33 -5.80 17.11
N LEU A 104 -2.22 -5.34 16.51
CA LEU A 104 -1.33 -4.34 17.08
C LEU A 104 -2.04 -3.03 17.47
N PHE A 105 -3.00 -2.59 16.66
CA PHE A 105 -3.71 -1.32 16.87
C PHE A 105 -5.15 -1.52 17.31
N VAL A 106 -5.90 -2.36 16.60
CA VAL A 106 -7.33 -2.62 16.86
C VAL A 106 -7.61 -4.09 16.59
N LYS A 107 -8.26 -4.76 17.55
CA LYS A 107 -8.71 -6.15 17.40
C LYS A 107 -9.95 -6.20 16.52
N GLU A 108 -9.89 -7.00 15.46
CA GLU A 108 -11.03 -7.25 14.60
C GLU A 108 -11.94 -8.33 15.19
N ALA A 109 -13.26 -8.11 15.14
CA ALA A 109 -14.26 -9.08 15.58
C ALA A 109 -14.24 -10.36 14.72
N LEU A 110 -14.62 -11.48 15.34
CA LEU A 110 -14.76 -12.75 14.64
C LEU A 110 -15.92 -12.70 13.62
N GLY A 111 -15.78 -13.38 12.49
CA GLY A 111 -16.85 -13.51 11.48
C GLY A 111 -16.90 -12.42 10.41
N ALA A 112 -15.84 -11.61 10.26
CA ALA A 112 -15.76 -10.62 9.18
C ALA A 112 -15.83 -11.28 7.78
N VAL A 113 -16.51 -10.62 6.84
CA VAL A 113 -16.78 -11.15 5.48
C VAL A 113 -15.47 -11.50 4.76
N TYR A 114 -15.40 -12.71 4.17
CA TYR A 114 -14.22 -13.29 3.51
C TYR A 114 -12.90 -13.17 4.28
N THR A 115 -12.97 -13.12 5.61
CA THR A 115 -11.81 -13.04 6.49
C THR A 115 -11.48 -14.42 7.05
N PHE A 116 -10.28 -14.91 6.75
CA PHE A 116 -9.82 -16.21 7.24
C PHE A 116 -9.21 -16.10 8.65
N VAL A 117 -8.30 -15.13 8.84
CA VAL A 117 -7.74 -14.78 10.16
C VAL A 117 -8.01 -13.30 10.41
N PRO A 118 -8.71 -12.94 11.51
CA PRO A 118 -8.96 -11.54 11.87
C PRO A 118 -7.67 -10.74 11.97
N GLY A 119 -7.70 -9.51 11.47
CA GLY A 119 -6.55 -8.59 11.47
C GLY A 119 -5.46 -8.90 10.43
N ARG A 120 -5.55 -10.05 9.74
CA ARG A 120 -4.58 -10.47 8.72
C ARG A 120 -4.99 -9.98 7.32
N PRO A 121 -4.18 -9.14 6.65
CA PRO A 121 -4.46 -8.70 5.28
C PRO A 121 -4.30 -9.83 4.26
N ALA A 122 -4.78 -9.60 3.03
CA ALA A 122 -4.56 -10.50 1.90
C ALA A 122 -3.06 -10.64 1.58
N LEU A 123 -2.65 -11.80 1.05
CA LEU A 123 -1.26 -12.04 0.64
C LEU A 123 -0.80 -11.01 -0.41
N PHE A 124 -1.64 -10.72 -1.41
CA PHE A 124 -1.34 -9.72 -2.43
C PHE A 124 -1.28 -8.30 -1.87
N THR A 125 -2.04 -7.99 -0.80
CA THR A 125 -1.91 -6.71 -0.09
C THR A 125 -0.54 -6.58 0.57
N ILE A 126 -0.08 -7.63 1.26
CA ILE A 126 1.21 -7.65 1.94
C ILE A 126 2.36 -7.49 0.94
N ILE A 127 2.34 -8.29 -0.13
CA ILE A 127 3.35 -8.21 -1.20
C ILE A 127 3.36 -6.82 -1.83
N SER A 128 2.18 -6.25 -2.12
CA SER A 128 2.07 -4.92 -2.72
C SER A 128 2.69 -3.84 -1.85
N PHE A 129 2.47 -3.86 -0.54
CA PHE A 129 3.12 -2.90 0.36
C PHE A 129 4.63 -3.07 0.45
N ILE A 130 5.13 -4.32 0.47
CA ILE A 130 6.58 -4.58 0.45
C ILE A 130 7.20 -4.01 -0.82
N LEU A 131 6.54 -4.19 -1.98
CA LEU A 131 6.98 -3.61 -3.25
C LEU A 131 6.93 -2.08 -3.24
N VAL A 132 5.87 -1.47 -2.72
CA VAL A 132 5.75 0.00 -2.58
C VAL A 132 6.87 0.55 -1.69
N ALA A 133 7.11 -0.05 -0.53
CA ALA A 133 8.15 0.40 0.39
C ALA A 133 9.56 0.17 -0.18
N GLY A 134 9.77 -0.96 -0.86
CA GLY A 134 10.99 -1.25 -1.59
C GLY A 134 11.25 -0.24 -2.72
N ALA A 135 10.21 0.15 -3.47
CA ALA A 135 10.30 1.20 -4.49
C ALA A 135 10.68 2.55 -3.88
N GLY A 136 10.10 2.90 -2.72
CA GLY A 136 10.43 4.12 -1.98
C GLY A 136 11.91 4.16 -1.55
N LEU A 137 12.42 3.07 -0.98
CA LEU A 137 13.83 2.94 -0.61
C LEU A 137 14.77 2.98 -1.83
N MET A 138 14.40 2.30 -2.93
CA MET A 138 15.22 2.27 -4.15
C MET A 138 15.45 3.68 -4.73
N ILE A 139 14.46 4.57 -4.66
CA ILE A 139 14.59 5.92 -5.21
C ILE A 139 15.66 6.74 -4.46
N LEU A 140 15.96 6.41 -3.19
CA LEU A 140 17.01 7.08 -2.41
C LEU A 140 18.43 6.82 -2.94
N PHE A 141 18.65 5.75 -3.72
CA PHE A 141 19.97 5.41 -4.28
C PHE A 141 20.32 6.20 -5.56
N LYS A 142 19.48 7.14 -5.99
CA LYS A 142 19.77 8.18 -7.01
C LYS A 142 20.26 7.66 -8.38
N GLY A 143 19.92 6.43 -8.77
CA GLY A 143 20.39 5.82 -10.03
C GLY A 143 19.29 5.66 -11.08
N LYS A 144 19.63 5.72 -12.38
CA LYS A 144 18.68 5.39 -13.47
C LYS A 144 18.05 4.01 -13.27
N ILE A 145 18.84 3.04 -12.83
CA ILE A 145 18.37 1.68 -12.53
C ILE A 145 17.40 1.66 -11.35
N SER A 146 17.60 2.49 -10.34
CA SER A 146 16.77 2.49 -9.14
C SER A 146 15.39 3.09 -9.41
N PHE A 147 15.31 4.16 -10.22
CA PHE A 147 14.04 4.66 -10.76
C PHE A 147 13.35 3.63 -11.67
N LYS A 148 14.10 2.90 -12.49
CA LYS A 148 13.53 1.84 -13.34
C LYS A 148 12.92 0.71 -12.49
N ILE A 149 13.62 0.26 -11.45
CA ILE A 149 13.12 -0.76 -10.51
C ILE A 149 11.86 -0.25 -9.79
N ALA A 150 11.88 0.98 -9.27
CA ALA A 150 10.73 1.57 -8.59
C ALA A 150 9.49 1.65 -9.50
N ARG A 151 9.66 1.99 -10.78
CA ARG A 151 8.57 1.97 -11.77
C ARG A 151 8.06 0.57 -12.06
N ILE A 152 8.94 -0.43 -12.16
CA ILE A 152 8.54 -1.84 -12.34
C ILE A 152 7.73 -2.32 -11.14
N PHE A 153 8.16 -2.00 -9.92
CA PHE A 153 7.43 -2.33 -8.70
C PHE A 153 6.07 -1.60 -8.67
N GLY A 154 6.03 -0.32 -9.05
CA GLY A 154 4.78 0.43 -9.18
C GLY A 154 3.81 -0.20 -10.19
N LEU A 155 4.30 -0.66 -11.35
CA LEU A 155 3.49 -1.38 -12.33
C LEU A 155 2.96 -2.71 -11.79
N ALA A 156 3.77 -3.48 -11.08
CA ALA A 156 3.34 -4.73 -10.48
C ALA A 156 2.23 -4.50 -9.44
N VAL A 157 2.39 -3.49 -8.59
CA VAL A 157 1.38 -3.08 -7.59
C VAL A 157 0.10 -2.60 -8.27
N ALA A 158 0.21 -1.81 -9.33
CA ALA A 158 -0.95 -1.39 -10.12
C ALA A 158 -1.65 -2.58 -10.77
N GLY A 159 -0.89 -3.58 -11.23
CA GLY A 159 -1.40 -4.83 -11.78
C GLY A 159 -2.19 -5.65 -10.74
N PHE A 160 -1.65 -5.82 -9.53
CA PHE A 160 -2.38 -6.50 -8.45
C PHE A 160 -3.66 -5.76 -8.04
N GLY A 161 -3.60 -4.43 -7.93
CA GLY A 161 -4.78 -3.60 -7.69
C GLY A 161 -5.84 -3.75 -8.80
N GLY A 162 -5.42 -3.62 -10.05
CA GLY A 162 -6.28 -3.75 -11.22
C GLY A 162 -6.91 -5.14 -11.35
N LEU A 163 -6.13 -6.20 -11.14
CA LEU A 163 -6.63 -7.59 -11.16
C LEU A 163 -7.72 -7.80 -10.11
N ALA A 164 -7.52 -7.28 -8.90
CA ALA A 164 -8.52 -7.39 -7.84
C ALA A 164 -9.78 -6.55 -8.14
N VAL A 165 -9.64 -5.33 -8.69
CA VAL A 165 -10.80 -4.53 -9.15
C VAL A 165 -11.59 -5.31 -10.20
N ILE A 166 -10.91 -5.90 -11.20
CA ILE A 166 -11.56 -6.77 -12.18
C ILE A 166 -12.26 -7.93 -11.48
N GLY A 167 -11.60 -8.59 -10.53
CA GLY A 167 -12.17 -9.67 -9.72
C GLY A 167 -13.48 -9.31 -9.03
N TYR A 168 -13.60 -8.08 -8.51
CA TYR A 168 -14.85 -7.57 -7.95
C TYR A 168 -15.93 -7.33 -9.01
N ILE A 169 -15.56 -6.83 -10.20
CA ILE A 169 -16.51 -6.58 -11.31
C ILE A 169 -17.08 -7.89 -11.86
N VAL A 170 -16.21 -8.89 -12.09
CA VAL A 170 -16.60 -10.19 -12.63
C VAL A 170 -17.05 -11.18 -11.55
N ASN A 171 -16.97 -10.79 -10.28
CA ASN A 171 -17.34 -11.59 -9.11
C ASN A 171 -16.59 -12.94 -9.02
N ILE A 172 -15.26 -12.90 -9.23
CA ILE A 172 -14.35 -14.04 -9.11
C ILE A 172 -13.46 -13.84 -7.85
N PRO A 173 -13.75 -14.51 -6.72
CA PRO A 173 -13.07 -14.28 -5.45
C PRO A 173 -11.55 -14.48 -5.44
N GLN A 174 -11.07 -15.40 -6.27
CA GLN A 174 -9.67 -15.74 -6.39
C GLN A 174 -8.84 -14.55 -6.91
N PHE A 175 -9.44 -13.67 -7.73
CA PHE A 175 -8.73 -12.53 -8.33
C PHE A 175 -8.48 -11.40 -7.32
N TYR A 176 -9.32 -11.27 -6.30
CA TYR A 176 -9.05 -10.40 -5.16
C TYR A 176 -8.41 -11.13 -3.98
N GLY A 177 -7.78 -12.30 -4.22
CA GLY A 177 -6.95 -12.99 -3.24
C GLY A 177 -7.70 -13.87 -2.25
N HIS A 178 -9.00 -14.13 -2.47
CA HIS A 178 -9.71 -15.12 -1.66
C HIS A 178 -9.34 -16.54 -2.13
N PHE A 179 -8.45 -17.17 -1.37
CA PHE A 179 -8.14 -18.59 -1.51
C PHE A 179 -8.62 -19.29 -0.24
N ASN A 180 -9.58 -20.20 -0.38
CA ASN A 180 -10.12 -20.98 0.74
C ASN A 180 -8.96 -21.54 1.58
N ASN A 181 -9.02 -21.31 2.89
CA ASN A 181 -8.05 -21.76 3.90
C ASN A 181 -6.64 -21.16 3.85
N TYR A 182 -6.35 -20.19 2.96
CA TYR A 182 -5.00 -19.63 2.82
C TYR A 182 -4.92 -18.11 2.99
N SER A 183 -5.89 -17.35 2.46
CA SER A 183 -5.78 -15.88 2.50
C SER A 183 -7.12 -15.16 2.58
N THR A 184 -7.14 -14.11 3.38
CA THR A 184 -8.23 -13.12 3.43
C THR A 184 -8.29 -12.39 2.09
N ALA A 185 -9.50 -12.06 1.64
CA ALA A 185 -9.71 -11.28 0.45
C ALA A 185 -9.19 -9.82 0.58
N MET A 186 -8.72 -9.23 -0.50
CA MET A 186 -8.37 -7.81 -0.56
C MET A 186 -9.65 -6.98 -0.70
N ALA A 187 -9.84 -5.95 0.12
CA ALA A 187 -10.99 -5.05 0.01
C ALA A 187 -10.97 -4.25 -1.31
N LEU A 188 -12.16 -3.92 -1.84
CA LEU A 188 -12.27 -3.20 -3.12
C LEU A 188 -11.57 -1.83 -3.09
N HIS A 189 -11.78 -1.02 -2.05
CA HIS A 189 -11.09 0.26 -1.93
C HIS A 189 -9.57 0.08 -1.79
N THR A 190 -9.10 -0.95 -1.10
CA THR A 190 -7.67 -1.32 -1.07
C THR A 190 -7.12 -1.60 -2.47
N ALA A 191 -7.89 -2.29 -3.32
CA ALA A 191 -7.52 -2.56 -4.71
C ALA A 191 -7.36 -1.27 -5.52
N ILE A 192 -8.32 -0.35 -5.38
CA ILE A 192 -8.30 0.96 -6.05
C ILE A 192 -7.10 1.78 -5.56
N LEU A 193 -6.84 1.81 -4.25
CA LEU A 193 -5.72 2.56 -3.69
C LEU A 193 -4.36 2.00 -4.14
N PHE A 194 -4.20 0.69 -4.26
CA PHE A 194 -2.98 0.11 -4.84
C PHE A 194 -2.83 0.44 -6.32
N ALA A 195 -3.92 0.40 -7.11
CA ALA A 195 -3.89 0.83 -8.50
C ALA A 195 -3.40 2.29 -8.62
N LEU A 196 -3.94 3.18 -7.79
CA LEU A 196 -3.54 4.58 -7.73
C LEU A 196 -2.07 4.75 -7.30
N LEU A 197 -1.65 4.10 -6.19
CA LEU A 197 -0.26 4.16 -5.72
C LEU A 197 0.72 3.67 -6.80
N GLY A 198 0.43 2.54 -7.43
CA GLY A 198 1.27 1.97 -8.47
C GLY A 198 1.43 2.91 -9.67
N ILE A 199 0.34 3.55 -10.10
CA ILE A 199 0.36 4.62 -11.12
C ILE A 199 1.23 5.80 -10.64
N GLY A 200 1.08 6.22 -9.38
CA GLY A 200 1.84 7.31 -8.77
C GLY A 200 3.36 7.08 -8.81
N PHE A 201 3.81 5.85 -8.52
CA PHE A 201 5.22 5.43 -8.65
C PHE A 201 5.66 5.30 -10.11
N PHE A 202 4.79 4.81 -11.00
CA PHE A 202 5.13 4.65 -12.40
C PHE A 202 5.43 6.00 -13.10
N ILE A 203 4.61 7.01 -12.83
CA ILE A 203 4.71 8.31 -13.50
C ILE A 203 5.73 9.27 -12.87
N ILE A 204 6.35 8.89 -11.75
CA ILE A 204 7.28 9.75 -11.01
C ILE A 204 8.51 10.09 -11.86
N LYS A 205 8.87 11.37 -11.89
CA LYS A 205 10.06 11.86 -12.59
C LYS A 205 11.05 12.45 -11.59
N SER A 206 12.32 12.06 -11.71
CA SER A 206 13.41 12.71 -10.98
C SER A 206 13.56 14.15 -11.45
N LYS A 207 13.64 15.08 -10.51
CA LYS A 207 13.72 16.53 -10.76
C LYS A 207 15.07 16.96 -11.35
N ASN A 208 16.12 16.12 -11.23
CA ASN A 208 17.50 16.49 -11.59
C ASN A 208 18.17 15.52 -12.59
N PHE A 209 17.54 14.38 -12.93
CA PHE A 209 18.21 13.33 -13.73
C PHE A 209 17.86 13.33 -15.23
N TYR A 210 16.82 14.07 -15.62
CA TYR A 210 16.38 14.17 -17.02
C TYR A 210 16.82 15.46 -17.71
N ASP A 211 17.27 16.47 -16.96
CA ASP A 211 17.70 17.76 -17.54
C ASP A 211 19.19 17.78 -17.94
N THR A 212 19.90 16.64 -17.85
CA THR A 212 21.33 16.54 -18.19
C THR A 212 21.63 15.64 -19.40
N VAL A 213 20.60 15.11 -20.07
CA VAL A 213 20.78 14.26 -21.26
C VAL A 213 19.71 14.53 -22.33
N GLU A 214 19.47 15.81 -22.62
CA GLU A 214 18.96 16.26 -23.92
C GLU A 214 19.92 17.30 -24.50
#